data_AF-A0A3M1VU71-F1
#
_entry.id   AF-A0A3M1VU71-F1
#
_cell.length_a   1.000
_cell.length_b   1.000
_cell.length_c   1.000
_cell.angle_alpha   90.00
_cell.angle_beta   90.00
_cell.angle_gamma   90.00
#
_symmetry.space_group_name_H-M   'P 1'
#
loop_
_entity.id
_entity.type
_entity.pdbx_description
1 polymer ?
#
loop_
_entity_poly.entity_id
_entity_poly.type
_entity_poly.pdbx_seq_one_letter_code
_entity_poly.pdbx_strand_id
1 'polypeptide(L)'
;MTTGSGIAGSSSEKARRGDDVDVVSTFLYGAIGIALVVEIILAVQGFFFAYEQKELERKVVERPYQELVTLRAQQEKLLHSYRMLDPETGRVAIPIERAMELTLQELEAGRPEDAR
;
A
#
# COMPACT_ATOMS: atom_id res chain seq x y z
N MET A 1 46.74 46.63 71.33
CA MET A 1 47.28 46.13 70.04
C MET A 1 47.33 44.62 70.18
N THR A 2 46.74 43.78 69.34
CA THR A 2 46.42 43.85 67.90
C THR A 2 45.36 42.77 67.65
N THR A 3 44.15 43.14 67.25
CA THR A 3 43.64 43.08 65.85
C THR A 3 43.39 41.66 65.33
N GLY A 4 42.11 41.39 65.06
CA GLY A 4 41.65 40.87 63.77
C GLY A 4 41.78 39.37 63.55
N SER A 5 40.64 38.68 63.50
CA SER A 5 40.16 38.01 62.27
C SER A 5 38.90 37.21 62.60
N GLY A 6 37.78 37.92 62.70
CA GLY A 6 36.46 37.32 62.68
C GLY A 6 35.80 37.67 61.37
N ILE A 7 36.16 37.00 60.27
CA ILE A 7 35.40 36.92 59.00
C ILE A 7 36.19 36.07 57.98
N ALA A 8 36.13 34.74 58.06
CA ALA A 8 36.62 33.89 56.96
C ALA A 8 35.88 32.55 56.79
N GLY A 9 34.91 32.21 57.64
CA GLY A 9 34.25 30.90 57.61
C GLY A 9 32.90 30.83 56.89
N SER A 10 32.13 31.93 56.83
CA SER A 10 30.70 31.86 56.49
C SER A 10 30.35 31.92 54.99
N SER A 11 31.33 32.12 54.11
CA SER A 11 31.08 32.31 52.67
C SER A 11 31.32 31.06 51.82
N SER A 12 31.82 29.96 52.41
CA SER A 12 32.14 28.73 51.66
C SER A 12 31.03 27.66 51.73
N GLU A 13 30.13 27.74 52.72
CA GLU A 13 29.17 26.66 53.00
C GLU A 13 27.90 26.72 52.13
N LYS A 14 27.56 27.91 51.59
CA LYS A 14 26.39 28.09 50.72
C LYS A 14 26.62 27.68 49.25
N ALA A 15 27.86 27.41 48.84
CA ALA A 15 28.19 27.10 47.45
C ALA A 15 28.03 25.61 47.08
N ARG A 16 27.61 24.75 48.02
CA ARG A 16 27.42 23.31 47.80
C ARG A 16 26.00 22.82 48.09
N ARG A 17 25.00 23.69 48.02
CA ARG A 17 23.61 23.24 47.83
C ARG A 17 23.44 22.96 46.34
N GLY A 18 24.10 21.89 45.89
CA GLY A 18 23.83 21.30 44.60
C GLY A 18 22.40 20.79 44.63
N ASP A 19 21.64 21.18 43.63
CA ASP A 19 20.32 20.63 43.31
C ASP A 19 20.31 19.12 43.59
N ASP A 20 19.58 18.71 44.62
CA ASP A 20 19.29 17.30 44.84
C ASP A 20 18.40 16.87 43.67
N VAL A 21 19.01 16.18 42.70
CA VAL A 21 18.31 15.67 41.52
C VAL A 21 17.26 14.68 42.02
N ASP A 22 15.99 15.07 41.95
CA ASP A 22 14.88 14.18 42.26
C ASP A 22 14.86 13.04 41.25
N VAL A 23 15.42 11.91 41.66
CA VAL A 23 15.55 10.70 40.83
C VAL A 23 14.19 10.26 40.28
N VAL A 24 13.13 10.44 41.07
CA VAL A 24 11.74 10.14 40.67
C VAL A 24 11.28 11.07 39.55
N SER A 25 11.53 12.38 39.68
CA SER A 25 11.17 13.38 38.67
C SER A 25 11.94 13.15 37.38
N THR A 26 13.25 12.89 37.46
CA THR A 26 14.09 12.58 36.30
C THR A 26 13.60 11.31 35.58
N PHE A 27 13.21 10.27 36.33
CA PHE A 27 12.67 9.05 35.74
C PHE A 27 11.31 9.30 35.05
N LEU A 28 10.43 10.11 35.65
CA LEU A 28 9.14 10.45 35.08
C LEU A 28 9.28 11.22 33.76
N TYR A 29 10.17 12.22 33.70
CA TYR A 29 10.44 12.95 32.46
C TYR A 29 11.06 12.06 31.38
N GLY A 30 11.94 11.12 31.76
CA GLY A 30 12.48 10.12 30.83
C GLY A 30 11.39 9.21 30.25
N ALA A 31 10.48 8.73 31.10
CA ALA A 31 9.35 7.89 30.67
C ALA A 31 8.40 8.64 29.72
N ILE A 32 8.10 9.91 30.02
CA ILE A 32 7.29 10.77 29.15
C ILE A 32 7.98 11.00 27.81
N GLY A 33 9.30 11.22 27.81
CA GLY A 33 10.07 11.38 26.57
C GLY A 33 10.01 10.14 25.68
N ILE A 34 10.16 8.95 26.27
CA ILE A 34 10.04 7.67 25.53
C ILE A 34 8.61 7.51 24.99
N ALA A 35 7.59 7.79 25.80
CA ALA A 35 6.20 7.70 25.40
C ALA A 35 5.89 8.63 24.22
N LEU A 36 6.39 9.88 24.24
CA LEU A 36 6.24 10.84 23.15
C LEU A 36 6.91 10.36 21.86
N VAL A 37 8.10 9.76 21.93
CA VAL A 37 8.77 9.20 20.75
C VAL A 37 7.95 8.06 20.16
N VAL A 38 7.46 7.14 21.00
CA VAL A 38 6.57 6.06 20.57
C VAL A 38 5.29 6.61 19.95
N GLU A 39 4.69 7.64 20.56
CA GLU A 39 3.49 8.28 20.04
C GLU A 39 3.73 8.94 18.67
N ILE A 40 4.85 9.63 18.46
CA ILE A 40 5.22 10.18 17.16
C ILE A 40 5.38 9.07 16.12
N ILE A 41 6.05 7.96 16.47
CA ILE A 41 6.23 6.82 15.58
C ILE A 41 4.87 6.24 15.18
N LEU A 42 3.96 6.03 16.14
CA LEU A 42 2.61 5.52 15.90
C LEU A 42 1.77 6.52 15.09
N ALA A 43 1.88 7.82 15.36
CA ALA A 43 1.19 8.86 14.62
C ALA A 43 1.67 8.91 13.17
N VAL A 44 2.98 8.80 12.91
CA VAL A 44 3.54 8.74 11.56
C VAL A 44 3.09 7.47 10.84
N GLN A 45 3.11 6.31 11.50
CA GLN A 45 2.60 5.07 10.93
C GLN A 45 1.11 5.17 10.59
N GLY A 46 0.29 5.60 11.55
CA GLY A 46 -1.15 5.76 11.39
C GLY A 46 -1.51 6.80 10.32
N PHE A 47 -0.76 7.90 10.25
CA PHE A 47 -0.88 8.88 9.18
C PHE A 47 -0.55 8.24 7.83
N PHE A 48 0.54 7.47 7.72
CA PHE A 48 0.88 6.77 6.48
C PHE A 48 -0.23 5.80 6.07
N PHE A 49 -0.74 4.97 6.98
CA PHE A 49 -1.86 4.06 6.70
C PHE A 49 -3.16 4.81 6.33
N ALA A 50 -3.47 5.93 6.98
CA ALA A 50 -4.67 6.71 6.69
C ALA A 50 -4.62 7.40 5.32
N TYR A 51 -3.42 7.78 4.87
CA TYR A 51 -3.22 8.33 3.52
C TYR A 51 -3.11 7.22 2.48
N GLU A 52 -2.49 6.09 2.83
CA GLU A 52 -2.34 4.94 1.94
C GLU A 52 -3.70 4.30 1.63
N GLN A 53 -4.66 4.27 2.56
CA GLN A 53 -6.02 3.80 2.28
C GLN A 53 -6.76 4.65 1.23
N LYS A 54 -6.49 5.96 1.17
CA LYS A 54 -7.07 6.86 0.15
C LYS A 54 -6.42 6.66 -1.23
N GLU A 55 -5.17 6.20 -1.25
CA GLU A 55 -4.42 5.93 -2.48
C GLU A 55 -4.56 4.48 -2.97
N LEU A 56 -4.80 3.51 -2.08
CA LEU A 56 -4.91 2.08 -2.40
C LEU A 56 -6.24 1.73 -3.05
N GLU A 57 -7.36 2.33 -2.62
CA GLU A 57 -8.62 2.23 -3.37
C GLU A 57 -8.45 2.75 -4.79
N ARG A 58 -7.65 3.80 -4.98
CA ARG A 58 -7.35 4.33 -6.31
C ARG A 58 -6.38 3.45 -7.09
N LYS A 59 -5.31 2.94 -6.49
CA LYS A 59 -4.24 2.21 -7.20
C LYS A 59 -4.57 0.74 -7.48
N VAL A 60 -5.40 0.10 -6.68
CA VAL A 60 -5.84 -1.28 -6.93
C VAL A 60 -6.98 -1.33 -7.96
N VAL A 61 -7.72 -0.22 -8.14
CA VAL A 61 -8.80 -0.12 -9.13
C VAL A 61 -8.36 0.55 -10.45
N GLU A 62 -7.44 1.54 -10.44
CA GLU A 62 -7.00 2.25 -11.67
C GLU A 62 -5.71 1.73 -12.33
N ARG A 63 -4.99 0.78 -11.73
CA ARG A 63 -3.90 0.09 -12.45
C ARG A 63 -4.25 -1.36 -12.68
N PRO A 64 -5.20 -1.68 -13.58
CA PRO A 64 -5.09 -2.97 -14.25
C PRO A 64 -3.68 -3.00 -14.84
N TYR A 65 -2.91 -4.04 -14.50
CA TYR A 65 -1.55 -4.25 -15.03
C TYR A 65 -1.59 -3.92 -16.51
N GLN A 66 -0.91 -2.86 -16.95
CA GLN A 66 -1.03 -2.40 -18.34
C GLN A 66 -0.67 -3.52 -19.33
N GLU A 67 0.24 -4.40 -18.92
CA GLU A 67 0.57 -5.64 -19.64
C GLU A 67 -0.65 -6.58 -19.76
N LEU A 68 -1.43 -6.81 -18.70
CA LEU A 68 -2.65 -7.61 -18.77
C LEU A 68 -3.74 -6.94 -19.62
N VAL A 69 -3.88 -5.62 -19.56
CA VAL A 69 -4.85 -4.88 -20.39
C VAL A 69 -4.48 -4.98 -21.87
N THR A 70 -3.20 -4.77 -22.19
CA THR A 70 -2.70 -4.84 -23.56
C THR A 70 -2.77 -6.27 -24.10
N LEU A 71 -2.43 -7.28 -23.29
CA LEU A 71 -2.60 -8.69 -23.66
C LEU A 71 -4.08 -9.03 -23.89
N ARG A 72 -4.98 -8.56 -23.04
CA ARG A 72 -6.43 -8.78 -23.21
C ARG A 72 -6.97 -8.08 -24.46
N ALA A 73 -6.58 -6.84 -24.71
CA ALA A 73 -6.97 -6.12 -25.92
C ALA A 73 -6.42 -6.79 -27.20
N GLN A 74 -5.20 -7.35 -27.14
CA GLN A 74 -4.67 -8.15 -28.23
C GLN A 74 -5.50 -9.42 -28.43
N GLN A 75 -5.83 -10.15 -27.36
CA GLN A 75 -6.67 -11.35 -27.43
C GLN A 75 -8.06 -11.06 -28.01
N GLU A 76 -8.73 -10.00 -27.56
CA GLU A 76 -10.02 -9.57 -28.13
C GLU A 76 -9.89 -9.28 -29.62
N LYS A 77 -8.82 -8.57 -30.04
CA LYS A 77 -8.57 -8.33 -31.47
C LYS A 77 -8.35 -9.64 -32.26
N LEU A 78 -7.72 -10.64 -31.67
CA LEU A 78 -7.55 -11.96 -32.31
C LEU A 78 -8.89 -12.68 -32.50
N LEU A 79 -9.77 -12.62 -31.49
CA LEU A 79 -11.06 -13.31 -31.50
C LEU A 79 -12.10 -12.66 -32.42
N HIS A 80 -12.03 -11.34 -32.62
CA HIS A 80 -13.01 -10.59 -33.43
C HIS A 80 -12.54 -10.31 -34.87
N SER A 81 -11.39 -10.84 -35.30
CA SER A 81 -10.85 -10.57 -36.66
C SER A 81 -10.77 -11.83 -37.52
N TYR A 82 -11.02 -11.65 -38.81
CA TYR A 82 -10.74 -12.68 -39.81
C TYR A 82 -9.24 -12.82 -40.04
N ARG A 83 -8.75 -14.05 -40.09
CA ARG A 83 -7.35 -14.34 -40.36
C ARG A 83 -7.19 -15.64 -41.13
N MET A 84 -6.24 -15.68 -42.05
CA MET A 84 -5.77 -16.96 -42.61
C MET A 84 -4.84 -17.64 -41.61
N LEU A 85 -5.23 -18.82 -41.11
CA LEU A 85 -4.39 -19.62 -40.22
C LEU A 85 -3.38 -20.44 -41.01
N ASP A 86 -3.80 -20.96 -42.16
CA ASP A 86 -2.95 -21.76 -43.03
C ASP A 86 -3.38 -21.59 -44.51
N PRO A 87 -2.56 -20.95 -45.34
CA PRO A 87 -2.82 -20.76 -46.77
C PRO A 87 -2.82 -22.06 -47.58
N GLU A 88 -2.06 -23.07 -47.16
CA GLU A 88 -1.90 -24.30 -47.94
C GLU A 88 -3.10 -25.25 -47.74
N THR A 89 -3.66 -25.25 -46.53
CA THR A 89 -4.87 -26.03 -46.22
C THR A 89 -6.16 -25.22 -46.35
N GLY A 90 -6.07 -23.92 -46.70
CA GLY A 90 -7.21 -23.02 -46.87
C GLY A 90 -7.95 -22.71 -45.57
N ARG A 91 -7.34 -22.94 -44.40
CA ARG A 91 -7.99 -22.77 -43.09
C ARG A 91 -7.99 -21.31 -42.69
N VAL A 92 -9.19 -20.79 -42.47
CA VAL A 92 -9.42 -19.41 -42.02
C VAL A 92 -10.03 -19.40 -40.62
N ALA A 93 -9.57 -18.47 -39.79
CA ALA A 93 -10.22 -18.09 -38.55
C ALA A 93 -11.34 -17.08 -38.87
N ILE A 94 -12.52 -17.37 -38.38
CA ILE A 94 -13.68 -16.47 -38.39
C ILE A 94 -13.83 -15.81 -37.01
N PRO A 95 -14.42 -14.61 -36.92
CA PRO A 95 -14.75 -13.99 -35.65
C PRO A 95 -15.59 -14.91 -34.79
N ILE A 96 -15.37 -14.87 -33.47
CA ILE A 96 -16.02 -15.79 -32.53
C ILE A 96 -17.54 -15.65 -32.54
N GLU A 97 -18.08 -14.45 -32.75
CA GLU A 97 -19.52 -14.20 -32.90
C GLU A 97 -20.09 -15.04 -34.04
N ARG A 98 -19.39 -15.03 -35.19
CA ARG A 98 -19.83 -15.76 -36.37
C ARG A 98 -19.69 -17.27 -36.18
N ALA A 99 -18.64 -17.72 -35.49
CA ALA A 99 -18.48 -19.12 -35.14
C ALA A 99 -19.63 -19.61 -34.27
N MET A 100 -20.04 -18.82 -33.26
CA MET A 100 -21.17 -19.16 -32.39
C MET A 100 -22.48 -19.22 -33.18
N GLU A 101 -22.76 -18.23 -34.03
CA GLU A 101 -23.97 -18.23 -34.88
C GLU A 101 -24.06 -19.49 -35.75
N LEU A 102 -22.96 -19.85 -36.43
CA LEU A 102 -22.91 -21.03 -37.29
C LEU A 102 -23.05 -22.32 -36.48
N THR A 103 -22.41 -22.40 -35.31
CA THR A 103 -22.51 -23.57 -34.42
C THR A 103 -23.93 -23.76 -33.90
N LEU A 104 -24.62 -22.66 -33.54
CA LEU A 104 -26.02 -22.70 -33.11
C LEU A 104 -26.93 -23.12 -34.27
N GLN A 105 -26.72 -22.57 -35.47
CA GLN A 105 -27.47 -22.96 -36.67
C GLN A 105 -27.28 -24.44 -37.00
N GLU A 106 -26.04 -24.95 -36.92
CA GLU A 106 -25.74 -26.37 -37.13
C GLU A 106 -26.40 -27.26 -36.08
N LEU A 107 -26.41 -26.83 -34.80
CA LEU A 107 -27.09 -27.55 -33.73
C LEU A 107 -28.61 -27.58 -33.93
N GLU A 108 -29.21 -26.47 -34.37
CA GLU A 108 -30.63 -26.38 -34.66
C GLU A 108 -31.03 -27.20 -35.89
N ALA A 109 -30.20 -27.19 -36.95
CA ALA A 109 -30.41 -27.96 -38.17
C ALA A 109 -30.13 -29.47 -37.97
N GLY A 110 -29.22 -29.82 -37.07
CA GLY A 110 -28.89 -31.19 -36.70
C GLY A 110 -29.81 -31.80 -35.65
N ARG A 111 -30.73 -31.02 -35.07
CA ARG A 111 -31.80 -31.54 -34.22
C ARG A 111 -32.82 -32.26 -35.10
N PRO A 112 -32.92 -33.60 -35.05
CA PRO A 112 -33.84 -34.34 -35.90
C PRO A 112 -35.28 -33.91 -35.63
N GLU A 113 -36.07 -33.73 -36.69
CA GLU A 113 -37.53 -33.54 -36.61
C GLU A 113 -38.25 -34.75 -35.97
N ASP A 114 -37.54 -35.85 -35.69
CA ASP A 114 -38.06 -37.13 -35.22
C ASP A 114 -38.42 -37.16 -33.72
N ALA A 115 -38.32 -36.04 -33.00
CA ALA A 115 -38.58 -35.96 -31.56
C ALA A 115 -39.89 -35.22 -31.19
N ARG A 116 -40.91 -35.27 -32.07
CA ARG A 116 -42.27 -34.79 -31.77
C ARG A 116 -43.30 -35.91 -31.88
#